data_AF-A0A1Y1JVS1-F1
#
_entry.id   AF-A0A1Y1JVS1-F1
#
_cell.length_a   1.000
_cell.length_b   1.000
_cell.length_c   1.000
_cell.angle_alpha   90.00
_cell.angle_beta   90.00
_cell.angle_gamma   90.00
#
_symmetry.space_group_name_H-M   'P 1'
#
loop_
_entity.id
_entity.type
_entity.pdbx_description
1 polymer ?
#
loop_
_entity_poly.entity_id
_entity_poly.type
_entity_poly.pdbx_seq_one_letter_code
_entity_poly.pdbx_strand_id
1 'polypeptide(L)'
;MDKFNYELVKEFPKHNENLKNNDLIRGLEYKYCFPNGGIGGYNNIYLKFSEDRCMKALSFASRIKPNYNIEYGYWEEANCFFLYYWLHNEFNANGISQYTSNIYKALFNALHKNSNNICRYYKYKVILEEEFTKLNNLYDIYKKIQCIENSCSTCKNKCDCINECSNKYESYNKTCNSSRECSYCEALNNIKNEFINLQKLNHDCFNVKHKELHSKKIERKNITSTRISKRKTAIISTILILIIPALLFIIYKFLPYNSCLYRKIKKIINRCPGFTEEWRKTENSEIYNNIFCNSNYNVLYSSHYIDD
;
A
#
# COMPACT_ATOMS: atom_id res chain seq x y z
N MET A 1 -5.24 3.57 -6.89
CA MET A 1 -4.74 2.87 -8.09
C MET A 1 -3.96 1.70 -7.56
N ASP A 2 -4.61 0.53 -7.48
CA ASP A 2 -4.02 -0.64 -6.80
C ASP A 2 -2.81 -1.11 -7.58
N LYS A 3 -1.67 -0.95 -6.93
CA LYS A 3 -0.34 -1.09 -7.46
C LYS A 3 0.12 -2.52 -7.22
N PHE A 4 0.76 -3.13 -8.20
CA PHE A 4 1.32 -4.47 -8.03
C PHE A 4 2.32 -4.47 -6.87
N ASN A 5 2.19 -5.46 -6.00
CA ASN A 5 3.18 -5.72 -4.97
C ASN A 5 4.33 -6.52 -5.58
N TYR A 6 5.31 -5.81 -6.12
CA TYR A 6 6.51 -6.39 -6.73
C TYR A 6 7.39 -7.13 -5.73
N GLU A 7 7.22 -6.92 -4.42
CA GLU A 7 7.97 -7.67 -3.40
C GLU A 7 7.62 -9.16 -3.40
N LEU A 8 6.43 -9.54 -3.87
CA LEU A 8 6.01 -10.94 -3.98
C LEU A 8 6.87 -11.73 -4.98
N VAL A 9 7.54 -11.06 -5.91
CA VAL A 9 8.38 -11.72 -6.93
C VAL A 9 9.56 -12.46 -6.31
N LYS A 10 9.99 -12.07 -5.09
CA LYS A 10 11.04 -12.78 -4.35
C LYS A 10 10.70 -14.26 -4.10
N GLU A 11 9.41 -14.59 -3.99
CA GLU A 11 8.94 -15.96 -3.74
C GLU A 11 8.80 -16.80 -5.02
N PHE A 12 8.85 -16.17 -6.20
CA PHE A 12 8.63 -16.84 -7.49
C PHE A 12 9.62 -17.98 -7.75
N PRO A 13 10.93 -17.88 -7.45
CA PRO A 13 11.85 -18.99 -7.68
C PRO A 13 11.46 -20.25 -6.89
N LYS A 14 11.09 -20.09 -5.61
CA LYS A 14 10.57 -21.18 -4.77
C LYS A 14 9.25 -21.75 -5.32
N HIS A 15 8.33 -20.89 -5.75
CA HIS A 15 7.08 -21.35 -6.36
C HIS A 15 7.31 -22.10 -7.68
N ASN A 16 8.30 -21.69 -8.47
CA ASN A 16 8.70 -22.37 -9.70
C ASN A 16 9.34 -23.74 -9.43
N GLU A 17 10.14 -23.87 -8.37
CA GLU A 17 10.64 -25.17 -7.93
C GLU A 17 9.50 -26.08 -7.49
N ASN A 18 8.56 -25.57 -6.68
CA ASN A 18 7.36 -26.31 -6.29
C ASN A 18 6.56 -26.75 -7.52
N LEU A 19 6.31 -25.84 -8.47
CA LEU A 19 5.62 -26.16 -9.73
C LEU A 19 6.30 -27.31 -10.50
N LYS A 20 7.64 -27.32 -10.55
CA LYS A 20 8.42 -28.37 -11.24
C LYS A 20 8.40 -29.71 -10.52
N ASN A 21 8.49 -29.68 -9.19
CA ASN A 21 8.58 -30.85 -8.33
C ASN A 21 7.19 -31.40 -7.94
N ASN A 22 6.10 -30.73 -8.32
CA ASN A 22 4.77 -31.13 -7.94
C ASN A 22 4.37 -32.44 -8.64
N ASP A 23 4.18 -33.48 -7.83
CA ASP A 23 3.45 -34.67 -8.24
C ASP A 23 2.05 -34.30 -8.71
N LEU A 24 1.65 -34.90 -9.83
CA LEU A 24 0.31 -34.76 -10.38
C LEU A 24 -0.71 -35.32 -9.39
N ILE A 25 -1.77 -34.54 -9.14
CA ILE A 25 -2.86 -34.99 -8.28
C ILE A 25 -3.74 -35.94 -9.09
N ARG A 26 -3.61 -37.24 -8.79
CA ARG A 26 -4.46 -38.29 -9.36
C ARG A 26 -5.94 -37.91 -9.26
N GLY A 27 -6.64 -37.94 -10.40
CA GLY A 27 -8.08 -37.70 -10.50
C GLY A 27 -8.50 -36.26 -10.85
N LEU A 28 -7.60 -35.28 -10.85
CA LEU A 28 -7.85 -33.95 -11.45
C LEU A 28 -7.53 -33.90 -12.96
N GLU A 29 -6.66 -34.81 -13.39
CA GLU A 29 -5.97 -34.88 -14.69
C GLU A 29 -6.93 -34.85 -15.89
N TYR A 30 -7.90 -35.77 -15.93
CA TYR A 30 -8.74 -35.97 -17.12
C TYR A 30 -10.01 -35.11 -17.19
N LYS A 31 -10.35 -34.41 -16.09
CA LYS A 31 -11.63 -33.71 -15.99
C LYS A 31 -11.60 -32.28 -16.54
N TYR A 32 -10.42 -31.66 -16.54
CA TYR A 32 -10.29 -30.22 -16.78
C TYR A 32 -9.20 -29.85 -17.78
N CYS A 33 -8.21 -30.73 -17.98
CA CYS A 33 -7.26 -30.66 -19.07
C CYS A 33 -7.71 -31.60 -20.18
N PHE A 34 -7.89 -31.06 -21.38
CA PHE A 34 -8.09 -31.90 -22.55
C PHE A 34 -6.72 -32.40 -23.06
N PRO A 35 -6.65 -33.55 -23.74
CA PRO A 35 -5.39 -34.08 -24.33
C PRO A 35 -4.68 -33.06 -25.23
N ASN A 36 -5.46 -32.13 -25.78
CA ASN A 36 -4.98 -31.11 -26.69
C ASN A 36 -4.63 -29.78 -26.01
N GLY A 37 -4.67 -29.72 -24.67
CA GLY A 37 -4.21 -28.58 -23.90
C GLY A 37 -5.25 -27.58 -23.41
N GLY A 38 -6.53 -27.80 -23.72
CA GLY A 38 -7.60 -26.89 -23.30
C GLY A 38 -7.85 -26.94 -21.79
N ILE A 39 -8.21 -25.79 -21.19
CA ILE A 39 -8.70 -25.70 -19.81
C ILE A 39 -10.18 -25.29 -19.84
N GLY A 40 -11.05 -26.08 -19.20
CA GLY A 40 -12.44 -25.65 -18.95
C GLY A 40 -13.24 -25.25 -20.20
N GLY A 41 -12.96 -25.86 -21.36
CA GLY A 41 -13.62 -25.59 -22.65
C GLY A 41 -13.02 -24.44 -23.45
N TYR A 42 -11.90 -23.85 -23.02
CA TYR A 42 -11.17 -22.85 -23.80
C TYR A 42 -10.37 -23.52 -24.93
N ASN A 43 -10.95 -23.54 -26.13
CA ASN A 43 -10.33 -24.16 -27.31
C ASN A 43 -9.30 -23.26 -28.00
N ASN A 44 -9.24 -21.96 -27.68
CA ASN A 44 -8.31 -21.01 -28.32
C ASN A 44 -6.82 -21.25 -27.99
N ILE A 45 -6.54 -22.18 -27.05
CA ILE A 45 -5.17 -22.60 -26.68
C ILE A 45 -4.81 -24.02 -27.12
N TYR A 46 -5.68 -24.63 -27.93
CA TYR A 46 -5.49 -25.97 -28.46
C TYR A 46 -4.11 -26.08 -29.15
N LEU A 47 -3.34 -27.12 -28.79
CA LEU A 47 -1.96 -27.39 -29.23
C LEU A 47 -0.90 -26.37 -28.78
N LYS A 48 -1.27 -25.25 -28.16
CA LYS A 48 -0.33 -24.21 -27.69
C LYS A 48 -0.01 -24.30 -26.20
N PHE A 49 -0.69 -25.17 -25.48
CA PHE A 49 -0.48 -25.39 -24.05
C PHE A 49 -0.58 -26.88 -23.76
N SER A 50 0.52 -27.59 -23.61
CA SER A 50 0.47 -29.06 -23.50
C SER A 50 -0.35 -29.55 -22.31
N GLU A 51 -0.88 -30.77 -22.41
CA GLU A 51 -1.58 -31.45 -21.33
C GLU A 51 -0.76 -31.44 -20.03
N ASP A 52 0.54 -31.77 -20.09
CA ASP A 52 1.44 -31.71 -18.93
C ASP A 52 1.49 -30.33 -18.25
N ARG A 53 1.54 -29.25 -19.04
CA ARG A 53 1.57 -27.88 -18.52
C ARG A 53 0.23 -27.54 -17.88
N CYS A 54 -0.87 -27.97 -18.50
CA CYS A 54 -2.20 -27.82 -17.94
C CYS A 54 -2.34 -28.56 -16.60
N MET A 55 -1.86 -29.79 -16.51
CA MET A 55 -1.91 -30.56 -15.27
C MET A 55 -1.04 -29.93 -14.18
N LYS A 56 0.13 -29.39 -14.51
CA LYS A 56 0.96 -28.62 -13.56
C LYS A 56 0.25 -27.36 -13.05
N ALA A 57 -0.40 -26.62 -13.96
CA ALA A 57 -1.19 -25.44 -13.61
C ALA A 57 -2.32 -25.79 -12.63
N LEU A 58 -3.09 -26.84 -12.93
CA LEU A 58 -4.17 -27.32 -12.07
C LEU A 58 -3.66 -27.80 -10.71
N SER A 59 -2.61 -28.62 -10.69
CA SER A 59 -2.04 -29.14 -9.45
C SER A 59 -1.48 -28.04 -8.56
N PHE A 60 -0.93 -26.97 -9.15
CA PHE A 60 -0.47 -25.82 -8.38
C PHE A 60 -1.67 -25.03 -7.85
N ALA A 61 -2.64 -24.71 -8.72
CA ALA A 61 -3.82 -23.94 -8.37
C ALA A 61 -4.67 -24.61 -7.29
N SER A 62 -4.80 -25.94 -7.30
CA SER A 62 -5.60 -26.69 -6.31
C SER A 62 -5.02 -26.64 -4.90
N ARG A 63 -3.73 -26.30 -4.76
CA ARG A 63 -3.06 -26.14 -3.46
C ARG A 63 -3.22 -24.71 -2.91
N ILE A 64 -3.66 -23.77 -3.73
CA ILE A 64 -3.98 -22.41 -3.30
C ILE A 64 -5.34 -22.47 -2.59
N LYS A 65 -5.32 -22.29 -1.27
CA LYS A 65 -6.52 -22.28 -0.44
C LYS A 65 -6.90 -20.84 -0.09
N PRO A 66 -8.20 -20.51 0.01
CA PRO A 66 -8.63 -19.19 0.46
C PRO A 66 -8.19 -19.03 1.91
N ASN A 67 -7.48 -17.95 2.24
CA ASN A 67 -7.07 -17.71 3.60
C ASN A 67 -7.80 -16.51 4.21
N TYR A 68 -8.32 -16.73 5.42
CA TYR A 68 -8.99 -15.70 6.22
C TYR A 68 -8.02 -15.04 7.23
N ASN A 69 -6.80 -15.55 7.36
CA ASN A 69 -5.77 -15.01 8.25
C ASN A 69 -4.80 -14.09 7.49
N ILE A 70 -4.50 -12.92 8.07
CA ILE A 70 -3.72 -11.83 7.46
C ILE A 70 -2.29 -12.27 7.08
N GLU A 71 -1.60 -13.02 7.95
CA GLU A 71 -0.21 -13.47 7.72
C GLU A 71 -0.09 -14.46 6.55
N TYR A 72 -1.08 -15.33 6.39
CA TYR A 72 -1.12 -16.27 5.27
C TYR A 72 -1.65 -15.65 3.97
N GLY A 73 -2.28 -14.47 4.05
CA GLY A 73 -2.71 -13.71 2.87
C GLY A 73 -1.55 -13.37 1.95
N TYR A 74 -0.36 -13.11 2.51
CA TYR A 74 0.87 -12.89 1.74
C TYR A 74 1.23 -14.08 0.85
N TRP A 75 1.21 -15.29 1.42
CA TRP A 75 1.53 -16.51 0.69
C TRP A 75 0.48 -16.87 -0.35
N GLU A 76 -0.81 -16.68 -0.04
CA GLU A 76 -1.87 -16.84 -1.04
C GLU A 76 -1.62 -15.89 -2.22
N GLU A 77 -1.38 -14.61 -1.93
CA GLU A 77 -1.17 -13.59 -2.96
C GLU A 77 0.06 -13.88 -3.82
N ALA A 78 1.18 -14.29 -3.22
CA ALA A 78 2.39 -14.69 -3.94
C ALA A 78 2.14 -15.89 -4.87
N ASN A 79 1.43 -16.93 -4.39
CA ASN A 79 1.09 -18.10 -5.21
C ASN A 79 0.18 -17.72 -6.39
N CYS A 80 -0.85 -16.91 -6.13
CA CYS A 80 -1.74 -16.41 -7.16
C CYS A 80 -0.99 -15.61 -8.23
N PHE A 81 -0.13 -14.69 -7.78
CA PHE A 81 0.62 -13.85 -8.68
C PHE A 81 1.60 -14.65 -9.52
N PHE A 82 2.34 -15.56 -8.88
CA PHE A 82 3.26 -16.46 -9.55
C PHE A 82 2.57 -17.29 -10.63
N LEU A 83 1.42 -17.89 -10.32
CA LEU A 83 0.69 -18.72 -11.28
C LEU A 83 0.23 -17.91 -12.49
N TYR A 84 -0.25 -16.68 -12.29
CA TYR A 84 -0.62 -15.78 -13.39
C TYR A 84 0.60 -15.43 -14.24
N TYR A 85 1.71 -15.07 -13.59
CA TYR A 85 2.99 -14.78 -14.23
C TYR A 85 3.51 -15.95 -15.07
N TRP A 86 3.50 -17.15 -14.51
CA TRP A 86 3.95 -18.35 -15.19
C TRP A 86 3.07 -18.66 -16.41
N LEU A 87 1.74 -18.64 -16.26
CA LEU A 87 0.82 -18.85 -17.39
C LEU A 87 1.03 -17.81 -18.49
N HIS A 88 1.23 -16.54 -18.13
CA HIS A 88 1.51 -15.51 -19.11
C HIS A 88 2.74 -15.83 -19.95
N ASN A 89 3.84 -16.23 -19.32
CA ASN A 89 5.07 -16.55 -20.02
C ASN A 89 4.91 -17.79 -20.93
N GLU A 90 4.18 -18.80 -20.47
CA GLU A 90 3.87 -19.99 -21.29
C GLU A 90 3.06 -19.62 -22.53
N PHE A 91 2.09 -18.71 -22.41
CA PHE A 91 1.28 -18.24 -23.53
C PHE A 91 2.00 -17.25 -24.43
N ASN A 92 2.84 -16.39 -23.86
CA ASN A 92 3.64 -15.42 -24.61
C ASN A 92 4.62 -16.13 -25.55
N ALA A 93 5.25 -17.22 -25.09
CA ALA A 93 6.11 -18.08 -25.92
C ALA A 93 5.39 -18.65 -27.16
N ASN A 94 4.05 -18.66 -27.15
CA ASN A 94 3.19 -19.17 -28.23
C ASN A 94 2.39 -18.06 -28.94
N GLY A 95 2.69 -16.78 -28.67
CA GLY A 95 2.02 -15.61 -29.25
C GLY A 95 0.53 -15.49 -28.87
N ILE A 96 0.16 -15.99 -27.69
CA ILE A 96 -1.23 -16.04 -27.21
C ILE A 96 -1.43 -15.49 -25.78
N SER A 97 -0.52 -14.63 -25.33
CA SER A 97 -0.54 -14.04 -23.97
C SER A 97 -1.83 -13.27 -23.65
N GLN A 98 -2.55 -12.77 -24.66
CA GLN A 98 -3.84 -12.10 -24.51
C GLN A 98 -4.91 -12.97 -23.83
N TYR A 99 -4.78 -14.31 -23.88
CA TYR A 99 -5.76 -15.20 -23.24
C TYR A 99 -5.43 -15.54 -21.78
N THR A 100 -4.29 -15.10 -21.25
CA THR A 100 -3.82 -15.44 -19.89
C THR A 100 -4.90 -15.22 -18.83
N SER A 101 -5.52 -14.04 -18.81
CA SER A 101 -6.55 -13.70 -17.81
C SER A 101 -7.78 -14.62 -17.88
N ASN A 102 -8.25 -14.91 -19.09
CA ASN A 102 -9.43 -15.76 -19.30
C ASN A 102 -9.15 -17.20 -18.90
N ILE A 103 -7.95 -17.71 -19.20
CA ILE A 103 -7.54 -19.07 -18.86
C ILE A 103 -7.30 -19.18 -17.36
N TYR A 104 -6.65 -18.20 -16.74
CA TYR A 104 -6.49 -18.12 -15.30
C TYR A 104 -7.84 -18.20 -14.58
N LYS A 105 -8.83 -17.44 -15.08
CA LYS A 105 -10.21 -17.50 -14.56
C LYS A 105 -10.84 -18.88 -14.77
N ALA A 106 -10.72 -19.47 -15.96
CA ALA A 106 -11.26 -20.80 -16.26
C ALA A 106 -10.64 -21.89 -15.37
N LEU A 107 -9.34 -21.83 -15.13
CA LEU A 107 -8.58 -22.75 -14.27
C LEU A 107 -9.17 -22.78 -12.85
N PHE A 108 -9.38 -21.63 -12.22
CA PHE A 108 -9.95 -21.58 -10.88
C PHE A 108 -11.45 -21.91 -10.84
N ASN A 109 -12.20 -21.58 -11.89
CA ASN A 109 -13.61 -21.95 -11.98
C ASN A 109 -13.80 -23.47 -12.07
N ALA A 110 -12.86 -24.16 -12.75
CA ALA A 110 -12.82 -25.62 -12.85
C ALA A 110 -12.59 -26.29 -11.48
N LEU A 111 -11.64 -25.75 -10.70
CA LEU A 111 -11.24 -26.30 -9.41
C LEU A 111 -12.22 -25.97 -8.28
N HIS A 112 -12.77 -24.74 -8.28
CA HIS A 112 -13.58 -24.25 -7.18
C HIS A 112 -14.84 -23.59 -7.72
N LYS A 113 -15.87 -24.41 -7.98
CA LYS A 113 -17.17 -23.96 -8.52
C LYS A 113 -17.79 -22.76 -7.76
N ASN A 114 -17.42 -22.54 -6.49
CA ASN A 114 -17.94 -21.48 -5.63
C ASN A 114 -16.89 -20.57 -4.95
N SER A 115 -15.57 -20.68 -5.23
CA SER A 115 -14.56 -19.85 -4.54
C SER A 115 -14.20 -18.57 -5.31
N ASN A 116 -15.12 -17.62 -5.36
CA ASN A 116 -14.86 -16.30 -5.96
C ASN A 116 -13.76 -15.50 -5.24
N ASN A 117 -13.38 -15.91 -4.03
CA ASN A 117 -12.42 -15.17 -3.20
C ASN A 117 -10.95 -15.52 -3.50
N ILE A 118 -10.65 -16.76 -3.91
CA ILE A 118 -9.26 -17.19 -4.17
C ILE A 118 -8.70 -16.40 -5.35
N CYS A 119 -7.52 -15.80 -5.16
CA CYS A 119 -6.82 -15.03 -6.20
C CYS A 119 -7.67 -13.94 -6.87
N ARG A 120 -8.65 -13.37 -6.14
CA ARG A 120 -9.65 -12.45 -6.72
C ARG A 120 -9.00 -11.29 -7.47
N TYR A 121 -7.95 -10.70 -6.92
CA TYR A 121 -7.23 -9.60 -7.56
C TYR A 121 -6.76 -9.98 -8.97
N TYR A 122 -6.00 -11.06 -9.11
CA TYR A 122 -5.41 -11.49 -10.38
C TYR A 122 -6.43 -12.06 -11.38
N LYS A 123 -7.59 -12.56 -10.91
CA LYS A 123 -8.68 -13.01 -11.80
C LYS A 123 -9.32 -11.89 -12.62
N TYR A 124 -9.33 -10.67 -12.10
CA TYR A 124 -10.04 -9.54 -12.70
C TYR A 124 -9.11 -8.37 -13.08
N LYS A 125 -7.85 -8.40 -12.63
CA LYS A 125 -6.84 -7.40 -12.99
C LYS A 125 -6.27 -7.71 -14.37
N VAL A 126 -6.23 -6.67 -15.22
CA VAL A 126 -5.44 -6.69 -16.46
C VAL A 126 -4.03 -6.25 -16.10
N ILE A 127 -3.05 -7.10 -16.41
CA ILE A 127 -1.62 -6.79 -16.28
C ILE A 127 -1.11 -6.40 -17.67
N LEU A 128 -0.47 -5.24 -17.78
CA LEU A 128 0.07 -4.73 -19.03
C LEU A 128 1.44 -5.37 -19.32
N GLU A 129 1.82 -5.45 -20.60
CA GLU A 129 3.09 -6.06 -21.04
C GLU A 129 4.34 -5.38 -20.42
N GLU A 130 4.27 -4.07 -20.20
CA GLU A 130 5.32 -3.31 -19.51
C GLU A 130 5.54 -3.77 -18.06
N GLU A 131 4.49 -4.23 -17.38
CA GLU A 131 4.58 -4.78 -16.03
C GLU A 131 5.22 -6.17 -16.07
N PHE A 132 4.94 -6.98 -17.09
CA PHE A 132 5.63 -8.25 -17.29
C PHE A 132 7.13 -8.12 -17.54
N THR A 133 7.54 -7.06 -18.25
CA THR A 133 8.97 -6.75 -18.41
C THR A 133 9.63 -6.50 -17.05
N LYS A 134 8.98 -5.74 -16.16
CA LYS A 134 9.44 -5.50 -14.79
C LYS A 134 9.47 -6.79 -13.96
N LEU A 135 8.44 -7.63 -14.05
CA LEU A 135 8.39 -8.92 -13.36
C LEU A 135 9.52 -9.85 -13.81
N ASN A 136 9.77 -9.94 -15.12
CA ASN A 136 10.86 -10.74 -15.68
C ASN A 136 12.22 -10.27 -15.17
N ASN A 137 12.46 -8.96 -15.14
CA ASN A 137 13.70 -8.39 -14.62
C ASN A 137 13.97 -8.75 -13.15
N LEU A 138 12.94 -8.66 -12.30
CA LEU A 138 13.04 -9.02 -10.88
C LEU A 138 13.24 -10.53 -10.70
N TYR A 139 12.42 -11.33 -11.38
CA TYR A 139 12.49 -12.80 -11.29
C TYR A 139 13.86 -13.33 -11.73
N ASP A 140 14.43 -12.78 -12.80
CA ASP A 140 15.76 -13.12 -13.28
C ASP A 140 16.84 -12.89 -12.21
N ILE A 141 16.76 -11.79 -11.47
CA ILE A 141 17.71 -11.48 -10.40
C ILE A 141 17.50 -12.43 -9.22
N TYR A 142 16.28 -12.59 -8.73
CA TYR A 142 16.00 -13.48 -7.60
C TYR A 142 16.40 -14.92 -7.88
N LYS A 143 16.18 -15.40 -9.11
CA LYS A 143 16.64 -16.73 -9.54
C LYS A 143 18.16 -16.85 -9.50
N LYS A 144 18.90 -15.81 -9.88
CA LYS A 144 20.38 -15.79 -9.77
C LYS A 144 20.84 -15.73 -8.32
N ILE A 145 20.18 -14.94 -7.47
CA ILE A 145 20.45 -14.90 -6.03
C ILE A 145 20.30 -16.29 -5.42
N GLN A 146 19.16 -16.95 -5.65
CA GLN A 146 18.91 -18.31 -5.17
C GLN A 146 19.97 -19.31 -5.71
N CYS A 147 20.39 -19.17 -6.97
CA CYS A 147 21.45 -19.99 -7.54
C CYS A 147 22.80 -19.81 -6.84
N ILE A 148 23.15 -18.57 -6.45
CA ILE A 148 24.40 -18.25 -5.74
C ILE A 148 24.37 -18.85 -4.32
N GLU A 149 23.22 -18.84 -3.66
CA GLU A 149 23.03 -19.43 -2.32
C GLU A 149 23.11 -20.96 -2.35
N ASN A 150 22.41 -21.57 -3.31
CA ASN A 150 22.28 -23.03 -3.40
C ASN A 150 23.35 -23.70 -4.28
N SER A 151 24.35 -22.95 -4.76
CA SER A 151 25.46 -23.44 -5.60
C SER A 151 24.99 -24.18 -6.86
N CYS A 152 24.22 -23.52 -7.71
CA CYS A 152 23.65 -24.13 -8.90
C CYS A 152 24.60 -24.13 -10.13
N SER A 153 24.44 -25.10 -11.04
CA SER A 153 25.36 -25.37 -12.16
C SER A 153 25.43 -24.28 -13.25
N THR A 154 24.48 -23.33 -13.28
CA THR A 154 24.50 -22.24 -14.26
C THR A 154 25.58 -21.18 -13.99
N CYS A 155 26.21 -21.20 -12.81
CA CYS A 155 27.31 -20.31 -12.48
C CYS A 155 28.65 -21.01 -12.75
N LYS A 156 29.37 -20.59 -13.80
CA LYS A 156 30.73 -21.08 -14.07
C LYS A 156 31.66 -20.82 -12.87
N ASN A 157 31.55 -19.63 -12.29
CA ASN A 157 32.18 -19.24 -11.04
C ASN A 157 31.18 -18.37 -10.26
N LYS A 158 31.12 -18.55 -8.94
CA LYS A 158 30.29 -17.76 -8.03
C LYS A 158 30.49 -16.25 -8.21
N CYS A 159 31.73 -15.80 -8.36
CA CYS A 159 32.06 -14.39 -8.52
C CYS A 159 31.55 -13.80 -9.85
N ASP A 160 31.54 -14.58 -10.92
CA ASP A 160 31.01 -14.15 -12.22
C ASP A 160 29.49 -13.96 -12.15
N CYS A 161 28.79 -14.86 -11.47
CA CYS A 161 27.35 -14.75 -11.24
C CYS A 161 26.98 -13.54 -10.38
N ILE A 162 27.77 -13.27 -9.33
CA ILE A 162 27.62 -12.06 -8.51
C ILE A 162 27.78 -10.82 -9.40
N ASN A 163 28.82 -10.76 -10.23
CA ASN A 163 29.05 -9.65 -11.16
C ASN A 163 27.91 -9.47 -12.17
N GLU A 164 27.43 -10.55 -12.79
CA GLU A 164 26.32 -10.49 -13.75
C GLU A 164 25.02 -10.02 -13.09
N CYS A 165 24.71 -10.53 -11.89
CA CYS A 165 23.56 -10.10 -11.11
C CYS A 165 23.63 -8.60 -10.80
N SER A 166 24.81 -8.11 -10.43
CA SER A 166 25.01 -6.69 -10.14
C SER A 166 24.84 -5.80 -11.38
N ASN A 167 25.39 -6.20 -12.52
CA ASN A 167 25.23 -5.47 -13.78
C ASN A 167 23.75 -5.38 -14.19
N LYS A 168 22.99 -6.48 -14.01
CA LYS A 168 21.53 -6.48 -14.25
C LYS A 168 20.81 -5.52 -13.31
N TYR A 169 21.10 -5.59 -12.00
CA TYR A 169 20.54 -4.68 -11.01
C TYR A 169 20.79 -3.21 -11.38
N GLU A 170 22.03 -2.83 -11.74
CA GLU A 170 22.35 -1.46 -12.14
C GLU A 170 21.55 -1.02 -13.36
N SER A 171 21.46 -1.89 -14.38
CA SER A 171 20.70 -1.62 -15.59
C SER A 171 19.23 -1.33 -15.28
N TYR A 172 18.61 -2.13 -14.42
CA TYR A 172 17.21 -1.96 -14.03
C TYR A 172 17.00 -0.78 -13.08
N ASN A 173 17.96 -0.51 -12.18
CA ASN A 173 17.87 0.60 -11.24
C ASN A 173 17.96 1.97 -11.94
N LYS A 174 18.55 2.06 -13.15
CA LYS A 174 18.52 3.29 -13.96
C LYS A 174 17.08 3.77 -14.25
N THR A 175 16.14 2.83 -14.35
CA THR A 175 14.72 3.13 -14.60
C THR A 175 13.99 3.73 -13.38
N CYS A 176 14.60 3.69 -12.20
CA CYS A 176 14.02 4.21 -10.96
C CYS A 176 14.19 5.72 -10.75
N ASN A 177 14.81 6.44 -11.68
CA ASN A 177 15.29 7.80 -11.45
C ASN A 177 14.27 8.95 -11.68
N SER A 178 12.98 8.67 -11.91
CA SER A 178 12.05 9.73 -12.33
C SER A 178 10.65 9.73 -11.71
N SER A 179 10.33 8.87 -10.73
CA SER A 179 9.01 8.93 -10.08
C SER A 179 9.03 8.52 -8.62
N ARG A 180 8.22 9.20 -7.81
CA ARG A 180 7.89 8.86 -6.41
C ARG A 180 7.68 7.36 -6.26
N GLU A 181 8.37 6.77 -5.28
CA GLU A 181 8.07 5.49 -4.62
C GLU A 181 7.24 4.54 -5.50
N CYS A 182 7.83 3.98 -6.56
CA CYS A 182 7.20 2.90 -7.32
C CYS A 182 7.59 1.55 -6.68
N SER A 183 6.64 0.63 -6.53
CA SER A 183 6.80 -0.63 -5.77
C SER A 183 7.81 -1.54 -6.43
N TYR A 184 8.02 -1.38 -7.74
CA TYR A 184 9.11 -1.99 -8.47
C TYR A 184 10.48 -1.55 -7.96
N CYS A 185 10.69 -0.26 -7.71
CA CYS A 185 11.96 0.25 -7.17
C CYS A 185 12.17 -0.13 -5.70
N GLU A 186 11.10 -0.31 -4.95
CA GLU A 186 11.15 -0.87 -3.59
C GLU A 186 11.62 -2.33 -3.62
N ALA A 187 11.05 -3.16 -4.50
CA ALA A 187 11.51 -4.53 -4.72
C ALA A 187 13.00 -4.58 -5.17
N LEU A 188 13.43 -3.68 -6.07
CA LEU A 188 14.84 -3.56 -6.44
C LEU A 188 15.72 -3.16 -5.25
N ASN A 189 15.28 -2.25 -4.37
CA ASN A 189 16.03 -1.90 -3.17
C ASN A 189 16.17 -3.09 -2.20
N ASN A 190 15.15 -3.95 -2.11
CA ASN A 190 15.23 -5.19 -1.32
C ASN A 190 16.29 -6.15 -1.88
N ILE A 191 16.32 -6.34 -3.21
CA ILE A 191 17.38 -7.09 -3.91
C ILE A 191 18.78 -6.57 -3.57
N LYS A 192 18.96 -5.25 -3.54
CA LYS A 192 20.24 -4.65 -3.18
C LYS A 192 20.72 -5.08 -1.79
N ASN A 193 19.82 -5.15 -0.81
CA ASN A 193 20.18 -5.57 0.54
C ASN A 193 20.58 -7.05 0.60
N GLU A 194 19.86 -7.91 -0.11
CA GLU A 194 20.21 -9.34 -0.26
C GLU A 194 21.61 -9.48 -0.90
N PHE A 195 21.88 -8.71 -1.94
CA PHE A 195 23.16 -8.76 -2.63
C PHE A 195 24.35 -8.30 -1.77
N ILE A 196 24.18 -7.25 -0.96
CA ILE A 196 25.21 -6.81 0.00
C ILE A 196 25.52 -7.92 1.00
N ASN A 197 24.50 -8.68 1.44
CA ASN A 197 24.70 -9.81 2.34
C ASN A 197 25.45 -10.96 1.65
N LEU A 198 25.10 -11.26 0.39
CA LEU A 198 25.81 -12.26 -0.41
C LEU A 198 27.28 -11.92 -0.63
N GLN A 199 27.62 -10.64 -0.86
CA GLN A 199 29.01 -10.23 -1.01
C GLN A 199 29.81 -10.41 0.28
N LYS A 200 29.23 -10.07 1.44
CA LYS A 200 29.89 -10.26 2.74
C LYS A 200 30.21 -11.72 3.02
N LEU A 201 29.34 -12.65 2.61
CA LEU A 201 29.56 -14.09 2.80
C LEU A 201 30.59 -14.68 1.82
N ASN A 202 30.95 -13.95 0.76
CA ASN A 202 31.83 -14.43 -0.32
C ASN A 202 33.08 -13.57 -0.44
N HIS A 203 33.90 -13.58 0.62
CA HIS A 203 35.14 -12.81 0.72
C HIS A 203 36.14 -13.07 -0.43
N ASP A 204 36.04 -14.21 -1.10
CA ASP A 204 36.95 -14.62 -2.20
C ASP A 204 36.72 -13.85 -3.51
N CYS A 205 35.61 -13.11 -3.63
CA CYS A 205 35.31 -12.32 -4.82
C CYS A 205 35.89 -10.91 -4.73
N PHE A 206 37.22 -10.78 -4.88
CA PHE A 206 37.95 -9.52 -4.73
C PHE A 206 37.67 -8.47 -5.83
N ASN A 207 37.23 -8.91 -7.01
CA ASN A 207 36.99 -8.08 -8.20
C ASN A 207 35.51 -7.87 -8.54
N VAL A 208 34.61 -8.03 -7.57
CA VAL A 208 33.22 -7.63 -7.82
C VAL A 208 33.23 -6.12 -8.02
N LYS A 209 32.73 -5.63 -9.16
CA LYS A 209 32.68 -4.20 -9.54
C LYS A 209 32.05 -3.27 -8.48
N HIS A 210 31.51 -3.84 -7.40
CA HIS A 210 30.58 -3.23 -6.48
C HIS A 210 31.02 -3.20 -5.02
N LYS A 211 32.33 -3.14 -4.72
CA LYS A 211 32.77 -2.58 -3.43
C LYS A 211 32.15 -1.18 -3.16
N GLU A 212 31.65 -0.50 -4.19
CA GLU A 212 30.89 0.76 -4.11
C GLU A 212 29.36 0.64 -4.27
N LEU A 213 28.74 -0.52 -4.01
CA LEU A 213 27.30 -0.54 -3.72
C LEU A 213 26.96 0.12 -2.36
N HIS A 214 27.98 0.69 -1.69
CA HIS A 214 27.86 1.86 -0.82
C HIS A 214 27.06 2.94 -1.55
N SER A 215 25.74 2.85 -1.37
CA SER A 215 24.93 3.99 -0.97
C SER A 215 25.53 5.34 -1.43
N LYS A 216 25.33 5.70 -2.71
CA LYS A 216 24.51 6.89 -2.92
C LYS A 216 23.17 6.58 -2.26
N LYS A 217 23.15 6.67 -0.93
CA LYS A 217 22.06 7.32 -0.25
C LYS A 217 21.99 8.57 -1.10
N ILE A 218 20.93 8.68 -1.88
CA ILE A 218 20.28 9.97 -1.93
C ILE A 218 20.02 10.21 -0.45
N GLU A 219 21.00 10.78 0.24
CA GLU A 219 20.74 11.62 1.37
C GLU A 219 19.80 12.61 0.71
N ARG A 220 18.50 12.32 0.86
CA ARG A 220 17.59 13.37 1.20
C ARG A 220 18.25 13.96 2.46
N LYS A 221 19.22 14.86 2.25
CA LYS A 221 19.07 16.18 2.80
C LYS A 221 17.63 16.48 2.46
N ASN A 222 16.77 16.20 3.44
CA ASN A 222 15.70 17.10 3.75
C ASN A 222 16.44 18.44 3.80
N ILE A 223 16.58 19.08 2.65
CA ILE A 223 16.45 20.50 2.57
C ILE A 223 15.05 20.63 3.11
N THR A 224 14.97 20.75 4.44
CA THR A 224 13.92 21.42 5.13
C THR A 224 13.89 22.76 4.43
N SER A 225 13.16 22.80 3.33
CA SER A 225 12.61 24.02 2.81
C SER A 225 11.70 24.45 3.94
N THR A 226 12.29 25.26 4.82
CA THR A 226 11.68 25.98 5.95
C THR A 226 10.47 26.80 5.50
N ARG A 227 10.20 26.86 4.19
CA ARG A 227 9.02 27.44 3.56
C ARG A 227 7.78 26.54 3.56
N ILE A 228 7.90 25.21 3.51
CA ILE A 228 6.73 24.31 3.39
C ILE A 228 6.11 24.02 4.77
N SER A 229 6.94 23.87 5.82
CA SER A 229 6.45 23.68 7.19
C SER A 229 5.70 24.92 7.69
N LYS A 230 6.24 26.13 7.45
CA LYS A 230 5.58 27.38 7.85
C LYS A 230 4.17 27.54 7.25
N ARG A 231 3.96 27.16 5.98
CA ARG A 231 2.62 27.22 5.36
C ARG A 231 1.65 26.20 5.95
N LYS A 232 2.09 24.96 6.19
CA LYS A 232 1.21 23.93 6.78
C LYS A 232 0.89 24.22 8.25
N THR A 233 1.86 24.67 9.03
CA THR A 233 1.64 25.08 10.43
C THR A 233 0.75 26.32 10.50
N ALA A 234 0.93 27.30 9.60
CA ALA A 234 0.04 28.45 9.52
C ALA A 234 -1.40 28.03 9.22
N ILE A 235 -1.63 27.20 8.19
CA ILE A 235 -2.97 26.73 7.81
C ILE A 235 -3.64 25.94 8.95
N ILE A 236 -2.92 25.03 9.61
CA ILE A 236 -3.44 24.25 10.74
C ILE A 236 -3.79 25.17 11.91
N SER A 237 -2.94 26.16 12.22
CA SER A 237 -3.19 27.15 13.27
C SER A 237 -4.42 28.00 12.97
N THR A 238 -4.59 28.46 11.73
CA THR A 238 -5.77 29.26 11.34
C THR A 238 -7.06 28.45 11.43
N ILE A 239 -7.03 27.17 11.01
CA ILE A 239 -8.20 26.28 11.08
C ILE A 239 -8.58 26.01 12.54
N LEU A 240 -7.62 25.76 13.43
CA LEU A 240 -7.90 25.55 14.86
C LEU A 240 -8.49 26.80 15.53
N ILE A 241 -7.96 27.98 15.22
CA ILE A 241 -8.48 29.26 15.75
C ILE A 241 -9.93 29.52 15.30
N LEU A 242 -10.32 29.07 14.10
CA LEU A 242 -11.69 29.26 13.61
C LEU A 242 -12.66 28.19 14.12
N ILE A 243 -12.21 26.94 14.27
CA ILE A 243 -13.07 25.83 14.70
C ILE A 243 -13.44 25.94 16.18
N ILE A 244 -12.52 26.33 17.06
CA ILE A 244 -12.77 26.35 18.50
C ILE A 244 -13.92 27.32 18.88
N PRO A 245 -13.93 28.60 18.44
CA PRO A 245 -15.03 29.52 18.72
C PRO A 245 -16.34 29.07 18.06
N ALA A 246 -16.28 28.48 16.87
CA ALA A 246 -17.48 27.98 16.18
C ALA A 246 -18.13 26.82 16.95
N LEU A 247 -17.32 25.87 17.46
CA LEU A 247 -17.82 24.79 18.31
C LEU A 247 -18.35 25.32 19.65
N LEU A 248 -17.66 26.29 20.27
CA LEU A 248 -18.14 26.95 21.50
C LEU A 248 -19.46 27.70 21.26
N PHE A 249 -19.62 28.38 20.13
CA PHE A 249 -20.85 29.05 19.75
C PHE A 249 -21.99 28.06 19.53
N ILE A 250 -21.72 26.92 18.87
CA ILE A 250 -22.71 25.85 18.68
C ILE A 250 -23.11 25.26 20.03
N ILE A 251 -22.15 24.97 20.91
CA ILE A 251 -22.44 24.47 22.27
C ILE A 251 -23.23 25.51 23.07
N TYR A 252 -22.80 26.77 23.08
CA TYR A 252 -23.49 27.84 23.81
C TYR A 252 -24.93 28.05 23.31
N LYS A 253 -25.13 28.05 21.99
CA LYS A 253 -26.44 28.33 21.37
C LYS A 253 -27.38 27.13 21.36
N PHE A 254 -26.84 25.91 21.18
CA PHE A 254 -27.63 24.70 20.93
C PHE A 254 -27.54 23.64 22.01
N LEU A 255 -26.74 23.83 23.08
CA LEU A 255 -26.76 22.95 24.25
C LEU A 255 -27.69 23.58 25.32
N PRO A 256 -28.95 23.11 25.46
CA PRO A 256 -29.95 23.76 26.30
C PRO A 256 -29.78 23.35 27.76
N TYR A 257 -28.65 23.72 28.38
CA TYR A 257 -28.42 23.46 29.80
C TYR A 257 -29.27 24.37 30.71
N ASN A 258 -29.91 25.41 30.17
CA ASN A 258 -30.67 26.40 30.94
C ASN A 258 -32.15 26.07 31.21
N SER A 259 -32.77 25.08 30.56
CA SER A 259 -34.20 24.77 30.83
C SER A 259 -34.40 23.62 31.82
N CYS A 260 -33.59 22.55 31.71
CA CYS A 260 -33.71 21.37 32.56
C CYS A 260 -33.08 21.57 33.95
N LEU A 261 -31.94 22.25 34.05
CA LEU A 261 -31.32 22.55 35.35
C LEU A 261 -32.13 23.60 36.11
N TYR A 262 -32.61 24.65 35.45
CA TYR A 262 -33.46 25.66 36.08
C TYR A 262 -34.75 25.05 36.66
N ARG A 263 -35.41 24.13 35.92
CA ARG A 263 -36.59 23.41 36.45
C ARG A 263 -36.25 22.54 37.67
N LYS A 264 -35.10 21.86 37.68
CA LYS A 264 -34.67 21.05 38.82
C LYS A 264 -34.33 21.93 40.03
N ILE A 265 -33.61 23.02 39.82
CA ILE A 265 -33.25 23.99 40.86
C ILE A 265 -34.49 24.68 41.43
N LYS A 266 -35.43 25.12 40.59
CA LYS A 266 -36.71 25.71 41.03
C LYS A 266 -37.57 24.71 41.82
N LYS A 267 -37.56 23.42 41.46
CA LYS A 267 -38.22 22.36 42.24
C LYS A 267 -37.58 22.15 43.61
N ILE A 268 -36.25 22.29 43.72
CA ILE A 268 -35.52 22.16 44.99
C ILE A 268 -35.82 23.39 45.89
N ILE A 269 -35.75 24.60 45.34
CA ILE A 269 -36.05 25.85 46.07
C ILE A 269 -37.49 25.86 46.61
N ASN A 270 -38.48 25.47 45.80
CA ASN A 270 -39.88 25.40 46.24
C ASN A 270 -40.14 24.33 47.32
N ARG A 271 -39.22 23.38 47.54
CA ARG A 271 -39.32 22.32 48.55
C ARG A 271 -38.71 22.71 49.90
N CYS A 272 -38.05 23.86 49.99
CA CYS A 272 -37.38 24.36 51.19
C CYS A 272 -37.95 25.75 51.57
N PRO A 273 -39.13 25.82 52.22
CA PRO A 273 -39.77 27.10 52.55
C PRO A 273 -39.04 27.90 53.65
N GLY A 274 -38.03 27.32 54.31
CA GLY A 274 -37.32 27.96 55.44
C GLY A 274 -36.05 28.75 55.07
N PHE A 275 -35.50 28.60 53.86
CA PHE A 275 -34.19 29.19 53.51
C PHE A 275 -34.28 30.61 52.90
N THR A 276 -35.47 31.07 52.50
CA THR A 276 -35.68 32.38 51.88
C THR A 276 -35.87 33.54 52.86
N GLU A 277 -36.20 33.26 54.13
CA GLU A 277 -36.29 34.30 55.17
C GLU A 277 -34.93 34.68 55.78
N GLU A 278 -33.96 33.76 55.82
CA GLU A 278 -32.60 34.04 56.33
C GLU A 278 -31.76 34.89 55.35
N TRP A 279 -31.91 34.70 54.04
CA TRP A 279 -31.20 35.50 53.02
C TRP A 279 -31.71 36.95 52.93
N ARG A 280 -33.00 37.21 53.21
CA ARG A 280 -33.53 38.58 53.27
C ARG A 280 -33.09 39.39 54.50
N LYS A 281 -32.52 38.74 55.52
CA LYS A 281 -31.95 39.41 56.70
C LYS A 281 -30.46 39.73 56.58
N THR A 282 -29.78 39.17 55.58
CA THR A 282 -28.34 39.41 55.32
C THR A 282 -28.09 40.37 54.16
N GLU A 283 -29.14 40.89 53.52
CA GLU A 283 -29.06 41.84 52.41
C GLU A 283 -29.52 43.23 52.87
N ASN A 284 -28.58 43.97 53.49
CA ASN A 284 -28.51 45.43 53.68
C ASN A 284 -27.09 45.69 54.25
N SER A 285 -26.21 46.54 53.77
CA SER A 285 -26.26 47.64 52.81
C SER A 285 -24.81 47.98 52.41
N GLU A 286 -24.48 48.06 51.13
CA GLU A 286 -23.38 48.94 50.66
C GLU A 286 -23.65 49.36 49.20
N ILE A 287 -24.52 50.37 49.11
CA ILE A 287 -24.41 51.59 48.29
C ILE A 287 -23.92 51.40 46.84
N TYR A 288 -24.94 51.26 46.01
CA TYR A 288 -25.11 51.79 44.67
C TYR A 288 -24.39 53.13 44.44
N ASN A 289 -23.39 53.17 43.55
CA ASN A 289 -22.92 54.41 42.93
C ASN A 289 -22.97 54.27 41.41
N ASN A 290 -24.01 54.89 40.84
CA ASN A 290 -24.09 55.30 39.44
C ASN A 290 -22.82 56.10 39.06
N ILE A 291 -22.13 55.70 37.99
CA ILE A 291 -21.44 56.67 37.13
C ILE A 291 -21.88 56.41 35.69
N PHE A 292 -22.76 57.31 35.27
CA PHE A 292 -23.26 57.53 33.93
C PHE A 292 -22.23 58.43 33.23
N CYS A 293 -21.49 57.95 32.23
CA CYS A 293 -20.69 58.81 31.37
C CYS A 293 -20.81 58.40 29.90
N ASN A 294 -21.95 58.80 29.33
CA ASN A 294 -22.06 59.16 27.93
C ASN A 294 -21.27 60.46 27.73
N SER A 295 -20.17 60.45 26.97
CA SER A 295 -19.55 61.68 26.48
C SER A 295 -19.19 61.54 25.01
N ASN A 296 -19.87 62.37 24.22
CA ASN A 296 -19.66 62.60 22.81
C ASN A 296 -18.27 63.20 22.57
N TYR A 297 -17.46 62.57 21.73
CA TYR A 297 -16.38 63.26 21.04
C TYR A 297 -16.55 63.09 19.54
N ASN A 298 -17.29 64.04 18.97
CA ASN A 298 -17.22 64.39 17.54
C ASN A 298 -15.84 65.02 17.30
N VAL A 299 -15.00 64.35 16.50
CA VAL A 299 -13.79 64.95 15.93
C VAL A 299 -14.06 65.12 14.44
N LEU A 300 -14.39 66.34 14.02
CA LEU A 300 -14.50 66.74 12.62
C LEU A 300 -13.43 67.80 12.32
N TYR A 301 -12.50 67.35 11.48
CA TYR A 301 -11.49 68.00 10.65
C TYR A 301 -11.34 69.54 10.65
N SER A 302 -10.09 69.98 10.79
CA SER A 302 -9.58 71.25 10.28
C SER A 302 -8.46 70.95 9.28
N SER A 303 -8.66 71.24 8.00
CA SER A 303 -7.58 71.32 7.00
C SER A 303 -7.68 72.68 6.30
N HIS A 304 -6.59 73.43 6.39
CA HIS A 304 -6.43 74.79 5.89
C HIS A 304 -6.14 74.86 4.37
N TYR A 305 -6.66 75.93 3.77
CA TYR A 305 -6.22 76.74 2.62
C TYR A 305 -6.00 76.13 1.23
N ILE A 306 -6.71 76.72 0.25
CA ILE A 306 -6.12 77.28 -0.97
C ILE A 306 -6.77 78.67 -1.19
N ASP A 307 -5.91 79.66 -1.42
CA ASP A 307 -6.22 81.03 -1.84
C ASP A 307 -6.64 81.10 -3.31
N ASP A 308 -7.63 81.94 -3.62
CA ASP A 308 -7.67 82.89 -4.75
C ASP A 308 -8.77 83.94 -4.45
#